data_AF-A0A2S1Q9W6-F1
#
_entry.id   AF-A0A2S1Q9W6-F1
#
_cell.length_a   1.000
_cell.length_b   1.000
_cell.length_c   1.000
_cell.angle_alpha   90.00
_cell.angle_beta   90.00
_cell.angle_gamma   90.00
#
_symmetry.space_group_name_H-M   'P 1'
#
loop_
_entity.id
_entity.type
_entity.pdbx_description
1 polymer ?
#
loop_
_entity_poly.entity_id
_entity_poly.type
_entity_poly.pdbx_seq_one_letter_code
_entity_poly.pdbx_strand_id
1 'polypeptide(L)'
;MDTTVTNNDAEGATWGGGNQPLRASYGKLMMWFFILSDALTFSGFLAAYGFSRFKFIDAWPIADEVFTHVPFIHGNFPMIYVAFMTFVLIMSSVTMVLAVDAGHHLKHKSVAFYMFLTIIGGIIFVGSQGWEWATFIKGDYGAVETKGGKILQFVDTDGNRMALGDFAITQVGEREQHLNKNGVWFSDEAAPTTYSIEEVKAGFEATPNALIRIQTLTENGEKTVLSREESLAKLSRDGKLVVEGANLIHNEYGAPLFADFFFFITGFHGFHVFSGVMINIIIFFNVVLGTYERRGHYEMVEKVGLYWHFVDLVWVFVFTFFYLV
;
A
#
# COMPACT_ATOMS: atom_id res chain seq x y z
N MET A 1 0.54 68.58 33.13
CA MET A 1 0.87 67.95 31.85
C MET A 1 1.08 66.48 32.17
N ASP A 2 -0.01 65.71 32.12
CA ASP A 2 0.03 64.26 32.31
C ASP A 2 0.02 63.59 30.93
N THR A 3 1.10 62.89 30.60
CA THR A 3 1.17 62.00 29.44
C THR A 3 1.03 60.58 29.94
N THR A 4 -0.20 60.07 29.91
CA THR A 4 -0.54 58.68 30.19
C THR A 4 0.02 57.78 29.09
N VAL A 5 0.95 56.90 29.45
CA VAL A 5 1.39 55.80 28.58
C VAL A 5 0.30 54.74 28.62
N THR A 6 -0.38 54.51 27.49
CA THR A 6 -1.33 53.41 27.33
C THR A 6 -0.55 52.13 27.11
N ASN A 7 -0.63 51.20 28.07
CA ASN A 7 -0.19 49.83 27.89
C ASN A 7 -1.04 49.17 26.79
N ASN A 8 -0.37 48.66 25.75
CA ASN A 8 -0.97 47.86 24.68
C ASN A 8 -1.28 46.43 25.16
N ASP A 9 -2.14 46.29 26.18
CA ASP A 9 -2.65 44.98 26.63
C ASP A 9 -4.03 44.67 26.01
N ALA A 10 -4.27 45.12 24.78
CA ALA A 10 -5.59 45.05 24.13
C ALA A 10 -5.56 44.48 22.71
N GLU A 11 -4.73 43.48 22.43
CA GLU A 11 -4.89 42.66 21.22
C GLU A 11 -4.93 41.17 21.57
N GLY A 12 -6.14 40.60 21.57
CA GLY A 12 -6.29 39.15 21.60
C GLY A 12 -7.60 38.55 22.14
N ALA A 13 -8.59 39.36 22.54
CA ALA A 13 -9.89 38.83 22.98
C ALA A 13 -10.95 38.99 21.86
N THR A 14 -10.97 38.07 20.90
CA THR A 14 -11.97 38.05 19.81
C THR A 14 -13.28 37.36 20.18
N TRP A 15 -13.57 37.17 21.48
CA TRP A 15 -14.82 36.58 21.97
C TRP A 15 -15.23 37.23 23.29
N GLY A 16 -16.41 37.87 23.31
CA GLY A 16 -16.96 38.56 24.49
C GLY A 16 -17.55 37.64 25.56
N GLY A 17 -17.50 36.32 25.36
CA GLY A 17 -18.03 35.32 26.30
C GLY A 17 -16.93 34.53 27.02
N GLY A 18 -16.14 35.19 27.88
CA GLY A 18 -15.24 34.54 28.84
C GLY A 18 -14.28 33.48 28.27
N ASN A 19 -13.89 32.51 29.11
CA ASN A 19 -13.02 31.39 28.73
C ASN A 19 -13.71 30.54 27.65
N GLN A 20 -12.99 30.30 26.55
CA GLN A 20 -13.41 29.44 25.45
C GLN A 20 -14.06 28.13 25.96
N PRO A 21 -15.25 27.74 25.48
CA PRO A 21 -16.06 26.65 26.05
C PRO A 21 -15.38 25.28 26.04
N LEU A 22 -14.28 25.11 25.29
CA LEU A 22 -13.49 23.88 25.23
C LEU A 22 -12.00 24.05 25.57
N ARG A 23 -11.52 25.27 25.88
CA ARG A 23 -10.09 25.61 26.07
C ARG A 23 -9.12 25.00 25.02
N ALA A 24 -9.63 24.62 23.85
CA ALA A 24 -8.87 24.01 22.79
C ALA A 24 -8.38 25.10 21.83
N SER A 25 -7.08 25.11 21.50
CA SER A 25 -6.55 26.08 20.56
C SER A 25 -7.18 25.87 19.18
N TYR A 26 -7.36 26.96 18.41
CA TYR A 26 -7.89 26.90 17.06
C TYR A 26 -7.13 25.88 16.18
N GLY A 27 -5.81 25.83 16.32
CA GLY A 27 -4.97 24.87 15.60
C GLY A 27 -5.25 23.40 15.97
N LYS A 28 -5.56 23.09 17.23
CA LYS A 28 -5.95 21.73 17.64
C LYS A 28 -7.33 21.36 17.10
N LEU A 29 -8.29 22.28 17.14
CA LEU A 29 -9.64 22.03 16.60
C LEU A 29 -9.61 21.79 15.08
N MET A 30 -8.87 22.61 14.33
CA MET A 30 -8.73 22.41 12.89
C MET A 30 -8.04 21.08 12.55
N MET A 31 -7.07 20.65 13.37
CA MET A 31 -6.45 19.34 13.22
C MET A 31 -7.46 18.19 13.37
N TRP A 32 -8.36 18.28 14.35
CA TRP A 32 -9.41 17.27 14.53
C TRP A 32 -10.41 17.23 13.37
N PHE A 33 -10.80 18.38 12.82
CA PHE A 33 -11.65 18.42 11.62
C PHE A 33 -10.95 17.81 10.40
N PHE A 34 -9.67 18.11 10.22
CA PHE A 34 -8.85 17.52 9.16
C PHE A 34 -8.77 15.99 9.30
N ILE A 35 -8.42 15.49 10.49
CA ILE A 35 -8.37 14.05 10.80
C ILE A 35 -9.72 13.37 10.55
N LEU A 36 -10.82 13.99 10.97
CA LEU A 36 -12.15 13.43 10.77
C LEU A 36 -12.52 13.35 9.27
N SER A 37 -12.17 14.37 8.50
CA SER A 37 -12.38 14.38 7.04
C SER A 37 -11.61 13.25 6.35
N ASP A 38 -10.35 13.06 6.71
CA ASP A 38 -9.53 11.98 6.16
C ASP A 38 -10.06 10.60 6.59
N ALA A 39 -10.48 10.46 7.86
CA ALA A 39 -11.08 9.22 8.37
C ALA A 39 -12.34 8.82 7.58
N LEU A 40 -13.20 9.77 7.23
CA LEU A 40 -14.39 9.52 6.40
C LEU A 40 -14.00 9.10 4.98
N THR A 41 -12.94 9.71 4.43
CA THR A 41 -12.43 9.37 3.09
C THR A 41 -11.91 7.93 3.05
N PHE A 42 -11.07 7.53 4.01
CA PHE A 42 -10.61 6.14 4.15
C PHE A 42 -11.75 5.15 4.39
N SER A 43 -12.74 5.53 5.21
CA SER A 43 -13.91 4.71 5.48
C SER A 43 -14.72 4.43 4.20
N GLY A 44 -14.88 5.43 3.33
CA GLY A 44 -15.52 5.27 2.02
C GLY A 44 -14.79 4.27 1.12
N PHE A 45 -13.46 4.34 1.06
CA PHE A 45 -12.66 3.40 0.27
C PHE A 45 -12.69 1.98 0.82
N LEU A 46 -12.57 1.81 2.15
CA LEU A 46 -12.65 0.49 2.78
C LEU A 46 -14.04 -0.15 2.63
N ALA A 47 -15.11 0.64 2.70
CA ALA A 47 -16.47 0.15 2.43
C ALA A 47 -16.64 -0.28 0.96
N ALA A 48 -16.11 0.49 0.01
CA ALA A 48 -16.15 0.15 -1.42
C ALA A 48 -15.34 -1.13 -1.73
N TYR A 49 -14.17 -1.27 -1.09
CA TYR A 49 -13.36 -2.49 -1.14
C TYR A 49 -14.14 -3.69 -0.58
N GLY A 50 -14.72 -3.56 0.61
CA GLY A 50 -15.49 -4.64 1.25
C GLY A 50 -16.68 -5.10 0.41
N PHE A 51 -17.43 -4.17 -0.19
CA PHE A 51 -18.52 -4.50 -1.10
C PHE A 51 -18.04 -5.21 -2.37
N SER A 52 -16.96 -4.73 -2.97
CA SER A 52 -16.38 -5.31 -4.19
C SER A 52 -15.86 -6.73 -3.93
N ARG A 53 -15.19 -6.93 -2.79
CA ARG A 53 -14.73 -8.24 -2.34
C ARG A 53 -15.89 -9.21 -2.15
N PHE A 54 -16.96 -8.79 -1.46
CA PHE A 54 -18.14 -9.63 -1.24
C PHE A 54 -18.81 -10.03 -2.56
N LYS A 55 -18.91 -9.10 -3.52
CA LYS A 55 -19.51 -9.37 -4.83
C LYS A 55 -18.67 -10.31 -5.70
N PHE A 56 -17.35 -10.27 -5.58
CA PHE A 56 -16.41 -11.03 -6.41
C PHE A 56 -15.59 -12.03 -5.58
N ILE A 57 -16.22 -12.68 -4.60
CA ILE A 57 -15.53 -13.56 -3.65
C ILE A 57 -14.74 -14.68 -4.35
N ASP A 58 -15.31 -15.26 -5.41
CA ASP A 58 -14.67 -16.32 -6.20
C ASP A 58 -13.52 -15.83 -7.07
N ALA A 59 -13.41 -14.53 -7.36
CA ALA A 59 -12.36 -13.97 -8.21
C ALA A 59 -11.30 -13.21 -7.41
N TRP A 60 -11.53 -13.04 -6.11
CA TRP A 60 -10.65 -12.28 -5.24
C TRP A 60 -9.39 -13.09 -4.92
N PRO A 61 -8.20 -12.46 -4.91
CA PRO A 61 -6.99 -13.14 -4.48
C PRO A 61 -7.01 -13.47 -2.98
N ILE A 62 -6.28 -14.52 -2.63
CA ILE A 62 -6.04 -14.95 -1.25
C ILE A 62 -4.75 -14.26 -0.77
N ALA A 63 -4.81 -13.50 0.33
CA ALA A 63 -3.69 -12.68 0.80
C ALA A 63 -2.40 -13.50 1.05
N ASP A 64 -2.53 -14.68 1.66
CA ASP A 64 -1.42 -15.59 1.97
C ASP A 64 -0.63 -16.03 0.75
N GLU A 65 -1.26 -16.07 -0.43
CA GLU A 65 -0.60 -16.45 -1.69
C GLU A 65 0.03 -15.26 -2.43
N VAL A 66 -0.41 -14.05 -2.10
CA VAL A 66 0.03 -12.82 -2.78
C VAL A 66 1.24 -12.23 -2.06
N PHE A 67 1.22 -12.21 -0.73
CA PHE A 67 2.20 -11.51 0.09
C PHE A 67 3.18 -12.48 0.74
N THR A 68 4.05 -13.10 -0.07
CA THR A 68 5.04 -14.09 0.40
C THR A 68 6.47 -13.59 0.44
N HIS A 69 6.74 -12.41 -0.14
CA HIS A 69 8.08 -11.91 -0.40
C HIS A 69 8.69 -11.19 0.80
N VAL A 70 9.96 -11.48 1.07
CA VAL A 70 10.76 -10.81 2.09
C VAL A 70 12.02 -10.24 1.42
N PRO A 71 12.42 -8.99 1.68
CA PRO A 71 13.64 -8.44 1.13
C PRO A 71 14.85 -9.30 1.49
N PHE A 72 15.68 -9.63 0.50
CA PHE A 72 16.95 -10.36 0.63
C PHE A 72 16.84 -11.83 1.09
N ILE A 73 15.63 -12.35 1.31
CA ILE A 73 15.41 -13.75 1.66
C ILE A 73 14.55 -14.39 0.57
N HIS A 74 15.09 -15.42 -0.07
CA HIS A 74 14.36 -16.20 -1.07
C HIS A 74 13.60 -17.32 -0.35
N GLY A 75 12.28 -17.31 -0.45
CA GLY A 75 11.40 -18.29 0.15
C GLY A 75 9.96 -17.78 0.24
N ASN A 76 9.00 -18.68 0.45
CA ASN A 76 7.61 -18.32 0.65
C ASN A 76 7.35 -18.10 2.14
N PHE A 77 7.26 -16.84 2.54
CA PHE A 77 6.98 -16.42 3.92
C PHE A 77 5.69 -15.59 3.96
N PRO A 78 4.51 -16.24 3.97
CA PRO A 78 3.23 -15.55 3.94
C PRO A 78 3.14 -14.51 5.06
N MET A 79 2.82 -13.26 4.70
CA MET A 79 2.51 -12.14 5.59
C MET A 79 3.60 -11.70 6.57
N ILE A 80 4.76 -12.38 6.65
CA ILE A 80 5.79 -12.06 7.65
C ILE A 80 6.35 -10.65 7.44
N TYR A 81 6.63 -10.28 6.18
CA TYR A 81 7.14 -8.96 5.87
C TYR A 81 6.12 -7.86 6.17
N VAL A 82 4.86 -8.13 5.87
CA VAL A 82 3.72 -7.26 6.15
C VAL A 82 3.55 -7.05 7.66
N ALA A 83 3.62 -8.12 8.44
CA ALA A 83 3.57 -8.06 9.90
C ALA A 83 4.75 -7.25 10.48
N PHE A 84 5.95 -7.42 9.91
CA PHE A 84 7.12 -6.64 10.30
C PHE A 84 6.93 -5.13 10.04
N MET A 85 6.47 -4.72 8.86
CA MET A 85 6.24 -3.29 8.59
C MET A 85 5.17 -2.69 9.51
N THR A 86 4.10 -3.43 9.79
CA THR A 86 3.06 -3.00 10.74
C THR A 86 3.62 -2.87 12.15
N PHE A 87 4.46 -3.81 12.59
CA PHE A 87 5.16 -3.73 13.88
C PHE A 87 6.05 -2.47 13.96
N VAL A 88 6.83 -2.18 12.92
CA VAL A 88 7.68 -0.98 12.85
C VAL A 88 6.84 0.30 12.97
N LEU A 89 5.68 0.36 12.30
CA LEU A 89 4.81 1.55 12.34
C LEU A 89 4.16 1.74 13.72
N ILE A 90 3.66 0.68 14.34
CA ILE A 90 3.11 0.74 15.71
C ILE A 90 4.18 1.17 16.71
N MET A 91 5.40 0.62 16.60
CA MET A 91 6.51 1.03 17.46
C MET A 91 6.92 2.49 17.22
N SER A 92 6.87 2.97 15.98
CA SER A 92 7.08 4.39 15.64
C SER A 92 6.01 5.31 16.24
N SER A 93 4.77 4.83 16.33
CA SER A 93 3.68 5.51 17.04
C SER A 93 3.97 5.61 18.54
N VAL A 94 4.43 4.53 19.17
CA VAL A 94 4.83 4.56 20.60
C VAL A 94 5.96 5.57 20.84
N THR A 95 6.99 5.61 19.98
CA THR A 95 8.06 6.61 20.12
C THR A 95 7.55 8.03 19.95
N MET A 96 6.54 8.27 19.10
CA MET A 96 5.91 9.58 18.99
C MET A 96 5.19 10.00 20.28
N VAL A 97 4.46 9.09 20.95
CA VAL A 97 3.82 9.41 22.25
C VAL A 97 4.87 9.84 23.27
N LEU A 98 5.99 9.12 23.34
CA LEU A 98 7.10 9.45 24.25
C LEU A 98 7.75 10.80 23.91
N ALA A 99 7.81 11.16 22.63
CA ALA A 99 8.28 12.49 22.20
C ALA A 99 7.35 13.60 22.67
N VAL A 100 6.03 13.41 22.55
CA VAL A 100 5.03 14.37 23.01
C VAL A 100 5.07 14.51 24.54
N ASP A 101 5.14 13.41 25.28
CA ASP A 101 5.29 13.41 26.75
C ASP A 101 6.57 14.13 27.21
N ALA A 102 7.70 13.83 26.58
CA ALA A 102 8.96 14.53 26.84
C ALA A 102 8.84 16.04 26.55
N GLY A 103 8.03 16.43 25.56
CA GLY A 103 7.75 17.82 25.21
C GLY A 103 6.93 18.54 26.29
N HIS A 104 5.98 17.86 26.92
CA HIS A 104 5.25 18.40 28.07
C HIS A 104 6.17 18.64 29.27
N HIS A 105 7.18 17.80 29.45
CA HIS A 105 8.19 17.95 30.50
C HIS A 105 9.38 18.86 30.10
N LEU A 106 9.31 19.55 28.94
CA LEU A 106 10.37 20.42 28.40
C LEU A 106 11.73 19.74 28.24
N LYS A 107 11.76 18.40 28.09
CA LYS A 107 12.99 17.61 27.96
C LYS A 107 13.47 17.58 26.52
N HIS A 108 14.09 18.67 26.07
CA HIS A 108 14.58 18.87 24.69
C HIS A 108 15.30 17.65 24.08
N LYS A 109 16.31 17.11 24.78
CA LYS A 109 17.12 15.98 24.28
C LYS A 109 16.29 14.71 24.08
N SER A 110 15.36 14.45 24.99
CA SER A 110 14.46 13.29 24.91
C SER A 110 13.46 13.45 23.77
N VAL A 111 12.89 14.65 23.59
CA VAL A 111 12.02 14.95 22.44
C VAL A 111 12.75 14.68 21.13
N ALA A 112 13.96 15.22 20.97
CA ALA A 112 14.75 15.03 19.76
C ALA A 112 15.05 13.54 19.50
N PHE A 113 15.45 12.79 20.54
CA PHE A 113 15.74 11.36 20.40
C PHE A 113 14.51 10.55 19.98
N TYR A 114 13.37 10.74 20.63
CA TYR A 114 12.15 10.00 20.31
C TYR A 114 11.60 10.37 18.93
N MET A 115 11.63 11.66 18.56
CA MET A 115 11.26 12.09 17.21
C MET A 115 12.16 11.48 16.14
N PHE A 116 13.46 11.37 16.40
CA PHE A 116 14.40 10.74 15.49
C PHE A 116 14.06 9.25 15.26
N LEU A 117 13.74 8.51 16.34
CA LEU A 117 13.27 7.13 16.23
C LEU A 117 11.97 7.03 15.43
N THR A 118 11.03 7.96 15.64
CA THR A 118 9.77 8.01 14.88
C THR A 118 10.03 8.19 13.38
N ILE A 119 10.94 9.11 13.01
CA ILE A 119 11.32 9.36 11.61
C ILE A 119 11.94 8.10 10.99
N ILE A 120 12.84 7.42 11.69
CA ILE A 120 13.44 6.17 11.20
C ILE A 120 12.35 5.13 10.93
N GLY A 121 11.43 4.93 11.86
CA GLY A 121 10.32 3.98 11.69
C GLY A 121 9.46 4.32 10.47
N GLY A 122 9.12 5.60 10.29
CA GLY A 122 8.38 6.07 9.12
C GLY A 122 9.11 5.89 7.78
N ILE A 123 10.42 6.15 7.74
CA ILE A 123 11.24 5.94 6.53
C ILE A 123 11.32 4.46 6.18
N ILE A 124 11.55 3.60 7.18
CA ILE A 124 11.57 2.14 6.99
C ILE A 124 10.22 1.70 6.42
N PHE A 125 9.11 2.16 6.99
CA PHE A 125 7.78 1.80 6.52
C PHE A 125 7.52 2.23 5.07
N VAL A 126 7.80 3.49 4.70
CA VAL A 126 7.59 3.98 3.32
C VAL A 126 8.50 3.26 2.33
N GLY A 127 9.75 3.00 2.71
CA GLY A 127 10.68 2.22 1.90
C GLY A 127 10.19 0.78 1.70
N SER A 128 9.66 0.16 2.77
CA SER A 128 9.09 -1.18 2.71
C SER A 128 7.88 -1.27 1.79
N GLN A 129 6.96 -0.28 1.86
CA GLN A 129 5.81 -0.18 0.97
C GLN A 129 6.23 -0.01 -0.50
N GLY A 130 7.18 0.87 -0.77
CA GLY A 130 7.69 1.07 -2.13
C GLY A 130 8.32 -0.20 -2.71
N TRP A 131 9.02 -0.97 -1.87
CA TRP A 131 9.57 -2.26 -2.28
C TRP A 131 8.48 -3.31 -2.53
N GLU A 132 7.48 -3.42 -1.66
CA GLU A 132 6.35 -4.34 -1.84
C GLU A 132 5.61 -4.05 -3.15
N TRP A 133 5.36 -2.77 -3.45
CA TRP A 133 4.79 -2.33 -4.71
C TRP A 133 5.66 -2.72 -5.90
N ALA A 134 6.98 -2.49 -5.83
CA ALA A 134 7.88 -2.84 -6.92
C ALA A 134 7.87 -4.34 -7.22
N THR A 135 7.86 -5.18 -6.19
CA THR A 135 7.75 -6.64 -6.32
C THR A 135 6.39 -7.03 -6.91
N PHE A 136 5.31 -6.45 -6.40
CA PHE A 136 3.94 -6.74 -6.85
C PHE A 136 3.67 -6.29 -8.31
N ILE A 137 4.26 -5.17 -8.73
CA ILE A 137 4.18 -4.68 -10.12
C ILE A 137 5.01 -5.56 -11.05
N LYS A 138 6.17 -6.03 -10.60
CA LYS A 138 7.03 -6.91 -11.40
C LYS A 138 6.40 -8.30 -11.60
N GLY A 139 5.76 -8.83 -10.54
CA GLY A 139 5.23 -10.19 -10.52
C GLY A 139 6.33 -11.25 -10.39
N ASP A 140 5.91 -12.44 -9.99
CA ASP A 140 6.82 -13.56 -9.71
C ASP A 140 6.53 -14.78 -10.57
N TYR A 141 5.24 -15.05 -10.80
CA TYR A 141 4.82 -16.27 -11.48
C TYR A 141 4.29 -16.02 -12.89
N GLY A 142 3.65 -14.88 -13.14
CA GLY A 142 2.88 -14.70 -14.35
C GLY A 142 1.60 -15.54 -14.37
N ALA A 143 0.69 -15.16 -15.24
CA ALA A 143 -0.60 -15.80 -15.42
C ALA A 143 -1.13 -15.59 -16.85
N VAL A 144 -2.21 -16.28 -17.21
CA VAL A 144 -2.89 -16.06 -18.50
C VAL A 144 -4.28 -15.49 -18.28
N GLU A 145 -4.56 -14.34 -18.88
CA GLU A 145 -5.89 -13.76 -18.92
C GLU A 145 -6.74 -14.43 -20.00
N THR A 146 -7.97 -14.79 -19.63
CA THR A 146 -8.96 -15.35 -20.53
C THR A 146 -9.75 -14.28 -21.25
N LYS A 147 -10.40 -14.63 -22.37
CA LYS A 147 -11.35 -13.74 -23.08
C LYS A 147 -12.48 -13.18 -22.19
N GLY A 148 -12.79 -13.87 -21.08
CA GLY A 148 -13.79 -13.44 -20.10
C GLY A 148 -13.24 -12.59 -18.94
N GLY A 149 -11.97 -12.15 -19.00
CA GLY A 149 -11.34 -11.33 -17.97
C GLY A 149 -10.96 -12.08 -16.68
N LYS A 150 -11.08 -13.42 -16.68
CA LYS A 150 -10.59 -14.27 -15.58
C LYS A 150 -9.15 -14.67 -15.81
N ILE A 151 -8.42 -14.89 -14.74
CA ILE A 151 -7.00 -15.25 -14.77
C ILE A 151 -6.83 -16.76 -14.54
N LEU A 152 -5.97 -17.38 -15.34
CA LEU A 152 -5.53 -18.76 -15.23
C LEU A 152 -4.14 -18.77 -14.61
N GLN A 153 -3.99 -19.47 -13.50
CA GLN A 153 -2.74 -19.59 -12.75
C GLN A 153 -2.18 -20.99 -12.98
N PHE A 154 -0.85 -21.12 -13.06
CA PHE A 154 -0.19 -22.40 -13.30
C PHE A 154 0.31 -22.98 -11.98
N VAL A 155 0.07 -24.27 -11.80
CA VAL A 155 0.49 -25.03 -10.62
C VAL A 155 1.10 -26.37 -11.02
N ASP A 156 1.97 -26.91 -10.19
CA ASP A 156 2.50 -28.27 -10.31
C ASP A 156 1.49 -29.32 -9.82
N THR A 157 1.78 -30.61 -10.01
CA THR A 157 0.95 -31.72 -9.50
C THR A 157 0.80 -31.71 -7.98
N ASP A 158 1.77 -31.10 -7.29
CA ASP A 158 1.77 -30.93 -5.84
C ASP A 158 0.99 -29.68 -5.38
N GLY A 159 0.43 -28.91 -6.32
CA GLY A 159 -0.36 -27.69 -6.04
C GLY A 159 0.47 -26.41 -5.87
N ASN A 160 1.80 -26.50 -5.96
CA ASN A 160 2.70 -25.35 -5.87
C ASN A 160 2.60 -24.45 -7.12
N ARG A 161 2.65 -23.13 -6.95
CA ARG A 161 2.64 -22.18 -8.07
C ARG A 161 3.89 -22.34 -8.93
N MET A 162 3.70 -22.35 -10.24
CA MET A 162 4.76 -22.47 -11.24
C MET A 162 4.89 -21.15 -11.99
N ALA A 163 6.12 -20.66 -12.18
CA ALA A 163 6.36 -19.43 -12.93
C ALA A 163 6.35 -19.70 -14.44
N LEU A 164 5.93 -18.72 -15.24
CA LEU A 164 5.95 -18.83 -16.70
C LEU A 164 7.36 -19.13 -17.22
N GLY A 165 8.39 -18.56 -16.57
CA GLY A 165 9.79 -18.81 -16.94
C GLY A 165 10.27 -20.26 -16.72
N ASP A 166 9.57 -21.05 -15.91
CA ASP A 166 9.97 -22.43 -15.64
C ASP A 166 9.59 -23.39 -16.78
N PHE A 167 8.56 -23.04 -17.58
CA PHE A 167 8.02 -23.93 -18.60
C PHE A 167 7.79 -23.28 -19.98
N ALA A 168 7.70 -21.96 -20.09
CA ALA A 168 7.49 -21.29 -21.37
C ALA A 168 8.72 -21.48 -22.26
N ILE A 169 8.50 -21.98 -23.47
CA ILE A 169 9.57 -22.15 -24.45
C ILE A 169 9.74 -20.81 -25.16
N THR A 170 10.85 -20.12 -24.91
CA THR A 170 11.17 -18.89 -25.66
C THR A 170 11.44 -19.25 -27.12
N GLN A 171 10.49 -18.96 -27.99
CA GLN A 171 10.71 -18.98 -29.42
C GLN A 171 11.33 -17.64 -29.79
N VAL A 172 12.56 -17.65 -30.28
CA VAL A 172 13.26 -16.44 -30.74
C VAL A 172 12.58 -15.90 -31.99
N GLY A 173 11.45 -15.22 -31.82
CA GLY A 173 10.90 -14.30 -32.79
C GLY A 173 11.26 -12.90 -32.34
N GLU A 174 12.11 -12.19 -33.09
CA GLU A 174 12.32 -10.75 -32.89
C GLU A 174 10.98 -10.04 -33.10
N ARG A 175 10.21 -9.84 -32.01
CA ARG A 175 9.00 -9.03 -32.06
C ARG A 175 9.39 -7.59 -31.78
N GLU A 176 9.49 -6.79 -32.84
CA GLU A 176 9.62 -5.34 -32.70
C GLU A 176 8.29 -4.74 -32.24
N GLN A 177 8.31 -4.05 -31.10
CA GLN A 177 7.13 -3.30 -30.63
C GLN A 177 6.82 -2.15 -31.59
N HIS A 178 5.54 -2.02 -31.98
CA HIS A 178 5.09 -0.85 -32.73
C HIS A 178 5.02 0.37 -31.82
N LEU A 179 6.09 1.17 -31.85
CA LEU A 179 6.16 2.48 -31.24
C LEU A 179 5.75 3.56 -32.25
N ASN A 180 5.24 4.69 -31.79
CA ASN A 180 4.89 5.86 -32.62
C ASN A 180 6.05 6.34 -33.55
N LYS A 181 7.30 5.98 -33.23
CA LYS A 181 8.49 6.23 -34.04
C LYS A 181 8.78 5.20 -35.16
N ASN A 182 8.17 4.01 -35.08
CA ASN A 182 8.44 2.84 -35.93
C ASN A 182 7.17 2.28 -36.63
N GLY A 183 5.99 2.90 -36.48
CA GLY A 183 4.70 2.35 -36.93
C GLY A 183 3.64 3.39 -37.30
N VAL A 184 2.44 2.90 -37.66
CA VAL A 184 1.29 3.66 -38.18
C VAL A 184 0.95 4.84 -37.25
N TRP A 185 0.79 6.03 -37.85
CA TRP A 185 0.42 7.24 -37.12
C TRP A 185 -0.84 6.98 -36.27
N PHE A 186 -0.79 7.34 -34.99
CA PHE A 186 -1.89 7.20 -34.02
C PHE A 186 -2.22 5.76 -33.57
N SER A 187 -1.35 4.78 -33.81
CA SER A 187 -1.44 3.47 -33.15
C SER A 187 -0.25 3.24 -32.21
N ASP A 188 -0.52 3.17 -30.92
CA ASP A 188 0.45 2.71 -29.91
C ASP A 188 0.09 1.26 -29.54
N GLU A 189 1.05 0.35 -29.65
CA GLU A 189 0.89 -1.03 -29.18
C GLU A 189 1.33 -1.12 -27.71
N ALA A 190 0.54 -1.82 -26.89
CA ALA A 190 0.90 -2.10 -25.50
C ALA A 190 2.28 -2.78 -25.44
N ALA A 191 3.02 -2.53 -24.35
CA ALA A 191 4.33 -3.13 -24.16
C ALA A 191 4.25 -4.65 -24.36
N PRO A 192 5.15 -5.26 -25.16
CA PRO A 192 5.14 -6.70 -25.36
C PRO A 192 5.38 -7.38 -24.02
N THR A 193 4.58 -8.41 -23.75
CA THR A 193 4.76 -9.31 -22.60
C THR A 193 6.04 -10.12 -22.80
N THR A 194 6.66 -10.57 -21.70
CA THR A 194 7.93 -11.33 -21.79
C THR A 194 7.75 -12.62 -22.60
N TYR A 195 6.55 -13.21 -22.55
CA TYR A 195 6.16 -14.39 -23.31
C TYR A 195 4.87 -14.14 -24.09
N SER A 196 4.77 -14.76 -25.27
CA SER A 196 3.54 -14.86 -26.07
C SER A 196 2.65 -15.98 -25.57
N ILE A 197 1.36 -15.93 -25.93
CA ILE A 197 0.41 -16.97 -25.54
C ILE A 197 0.73 -18.31 -26.23
N GLU A 198 1.33 -18.26 -27.42
CA GLU A 198 1.77 -19.42 -28.19
C GLU A 198 2.94 -20.14 -27.51
N GLU A 199 3.93 -19.38 -27.01
CA GLU A 199 5.07 -19.93 -26.26
C GLU A 199 4.63 -20.57 -24.94
N VAL A 200 3.70 -19.93 -24.23
CA VAL A 200 3.12 -20.48 -23.01
C VAL A 200 2.31 -21.75 -23.31
N LYS A 201 1.55 -21.79 -24.42
CA LYS A 201 0.82 -23.01 -24.84
C LYS A 201 1.77 -24.15 -25.19
N ALA A 202 2.78 -23.89 -26.00
CA ALA A 202 3.77 -24.89 -26.41
C ALA A 202 4.57 -25.42 -25.20
N GLY A 203 4.97 -24.53 -24.30
CA GLY A 203 5.65 -24.89 -23.05
C GLY A 203 4.77 -25.68 -22.09
N PHE A 204 3.50 -25.27 -21.97
CA PHE A 204 2.52 -25.97 -21.15
C PHE A 204 2.25 -27.37 -21.69
N GLU A 205 2.10 -27.56 -23.02
CA GLU A 205 1.97 -28.88 -23.66
C GLU A 205 3.18 -29.78 -23.42
N ALA A 206 4.39 -29.22 -23.48
CA ALA A 206 5.65 -29.93 -23.26
C ALA A 206 5.88 -30.34 -21.80
N THR A 207 5.15 -29.75 -20.84
CA THR A 207 5.32 -29.99 -19.39
C THR A 207 4.14 -30.79 -18.84
N PRO A 208 4.25 -32.12 -18.65
CA PRO A 208 3.13 -32.97 -18.24
C PRO A 208 2.64 -32.69 -16.80
N ASN A 209 3.53 -32.19 -15.95
CA ASN A 209 3.25 -31.95 -14.52
C ASN A 209 2.55 -30.60 -14.27
N ALA A 210 2.44 -29.74 -15.28
CA ALA A 210 1.79 -28.44 -15.14
C ALA A 210 0.26 -28.57 -15.26
N LEU A 211 -0.46 -27.99 -14.32
CA LEU A 211 -1.91 -27.90 -14.26
C LEU A 211 -2.37 -26.44 -14.20
N ILE A 212 -3.64 -26.20 -14.55
CA ILE A 212 -4.23 -24.86 -14.46
C ILE A 212 -5.18 -24.79 -13.27
N ARG A 213 -4.93 -23.78 -12.44
CA ARG A 213 -5.78 -23.35 -11.35
C ARG A 213 -6.68 -22.21 -11.81
N ILE A 214 -7.98 -22.36 -11.62
CA ILE A 214 -8.98 -21.32 -11.90
C ILE A 214 -9.32 -20.54 -10.63
N GLN A 215 -9.95 -19.39 -10.80
CA GLN A 215 -10.33 -18.53 -9.69
C GLN A 215 -11.42 -19.15 -8.80
N THR A 216 -12.35 -19.94 -9.37
CA THR A 216 -13.48 -20.53 -8.63
C THR A 216 -13.04 -21.30 -7.39
N LEU A 217 -13.71 -21.03 -6.26
CA LEU A 217 -13.44 -21.67 -4.98
C LEU A 217 -14.16 -23.03 -4.88
N THR A 218 -13.49 -23.99 -4.25
CA THR A 218 -14.05 -25.29 -3.82
C THR A 218 -14.85 -25.11 -2.53
N GLU A 219 -15.59 -26.15 -2.12
CA GLU A 219 -16.36 -26.16 -0.85
C GLU A 219 -15.46 -25.91 0.39
N ASN A 220 -14.16 -26.17 0.27
CA ASN A 220 -13.16 -25.94 1.33
C ASN A 220 -12.54 -24.54 1.30
N GLY A 221 -12.93 -23.67 0.35
CA GLY A 221 -12.37 -22.32 0.20
C GLY A 221 -11.04 -22.26 -0.54
N GLU A 222 -10.57 -23.37 -1.13
CA GLU A 222 -9.37 -23.42 -1.97
C GLU A 222 -9.72 -23.24 -3.44
N LYS A 223 -8.82 -22.67 -4.25
CA LYS A 223 -9.04 -22.50 -5.69
C LYS A 223 -9.04 -23.85 -6.42
N THR A 224 -10.02 -24.07 -7.30
CA THR A 224 -10.14 -25.32 -8.06
C THR A 224 -8.98 -25.51 -9.05
N VAL A 225 -8.29 -26.64 -8.93
CA VAL A 225 -7.29 -27.12 -9.90
C VAL A 225 -7.98 -28.02 -10.90
N LEU A 226 -7.82 -27.72 -12.20
CA LEU A 226 -8.42 -28.50 -13.28
C LEU A 226 -7.58 -29.74 -13.59
N SER A 227 -8.23 -30.77 -14.12
CA SER A 227 -7.50 -31.91 -14.70
C SER A 227 -6.65 -31.46 -15.88
N ARG A 228 -5.66 -32.28 -16.28
CA ARG A 228 -4.74 -31.92 -17.36
C ARG A 228 -5.45 -31.70 -18.70
N GLU A 229 -6.40 -32.57 -19.05
CA GLU A 229 -7.16 -32.46 -20.30
C GLU A 229 -8.04 -31.19 -20.31
N GLU A 230 -8.69 -30.90 -19.19
CA GLU A 230 -9.49 -29.68 -19.03
C GLU A 230 -8.63 -28.42 -19.04
N SER A 231 -7.43 -28.47 -18.44
CA SER A 231 -6.47 -27.38 -18.44
C SER A 231 -6.05 -27.02 -19.86
N LEU A 232 -5.66 -28.02 -20.67
CA LEU A 232 -5.29 -27.81 -22.07
C LEU A 232 -6.46 -27.25 -22.88
N ALA A 233 -7.66 -27.80 -22.73
CA ALA A 233 -8.85 -27.31 -23.41
C ALA A 233 -9.18 -25.85 -23.02
N LYS A 234 -9.02 -25.51 -21.74
CA LYS A 234 -9.28 -24.16 -21.20
C LYS A 234 -8.28 -23.14 -21.73
N LEU A 235 -6.99 -23.46 -21.71
CA LEU A 235 -5.93 -22.58 -22.21
C LEU A 235 -6.09 -22.32 -23.72
N SER A 236 -6.37 -23.37 -24.49
CA SER A 236 -6.52 -23.28 -25.95
C SER A 236 -7.76 -22.48 -26.36
N ARG A 237 -8.89 -22.68 -25.68
CA ARG A 237 -10.16 -22.01 -26.01
C ARG A 237 -10.21 -20.54 -25.55
N ASP A 238 -9.82 -20.32 -24.30
CA ASP A 238 -10.12 -19.09 -23.58
C ASP A 238 -8.88 -18.20 -23.37
N GLY A 239 -7.65 -18.73 -23.45
CA GLY A 239 -6.42 -17.95 -23.28
C GLY A 239 -6.27 -16.85 -24.32
N LYS A 240 -6.05 -15.61 -23.85
CA LYS A 240 -5.97 -14.41 -24.69
C LYS A 240 -4.63 -13.70 -24.57
N LEU A 241 -4.19 -13.40 -23.34
CA LEU A 241 -3.01 -12.58 -23.07
C LEU A 241 -2.23 -13.17 -21.90
N VAL A 242 -0.90 -13.04 -21.94
CA VAL A 242 -0.03 -13.31 -20.81
C VAL A 242 0.01 -12.06 -19.92
N VAL A 243 -0.10 -12.23 -18.61
CA VAL A 243 -0.05 -11.14 -17.63
C VAL A 243 1.05 -11.46 -16.62
N GLU A 244 1.96 -10.52 -16.40
CA GLU A 244 3.00 -10.61 -15.38
C GLU A 244 2.82 -9.44 -14.41
N GLY A 245 2.81 -9.77 -13.12
CA GLY A 245 2.59 -8.81 -12.03
C GLY A 245 1.18 -8.20 -12.01
N ALA A 246 1.08 -7.07 -11.33
CA ALA A 246 -0.15 -6.33 -11.17
C ALA A 246 0.01 -4.86 -11.55
N ASN A 247 -0.94 -4.36 -12.32
CA ASN A 247 -1.12 -2.95 -12.65
C ASN A 247 -2.62 -2.61 -12.62
N LEU A 248 -2.96 -1.38 -13.00
CA LEU A 248 -4.35 -0.87 -12.99
C LEU A 248 -5.26 -1.46 -14.08
N ILE A 249 -4.74 -2.34 -14.94
CA ILE A 249 -5.47 -2.91 -16.08
C ILE A 249 -5.45 -4.43 -15.99
N HIS A 250 -4.30 -5.02 -15.68
CA HIS A 250 -4.06 -6.45 -15.62
C HIS A 250 -3.50 -6.84 -14.25
N ASN A 251 -3.95 -7.97 -13.72
CA ASN A 251 -3.56 -8.46 -12.40
C ASN A 251 -3.36 -9.99 -12.46
N GLU A 252 -2.14 -10.48 -12.24
CA GLU A 252 -1.86 -11.92 -12.23
C GLU A 252 -2.46 -12.67 -11.03
N TYR A 253 -2.81 -11.96 -9.96
CA TYR A 253 -3.21 -12.55 -8.69
C TYR A 253 -4.73 -12.82 -8.62
N GLY A 254 -5.55 -12.07 -9.37
CA GLY A 254 -7.01 -12.19 -9.33
C GLY A 254 -7.72 -11.12 -10.15
N ALA A 255 -8.89 -10.67 -9.67
CA ALA A 255 -9.65 -9.60 -10.32
C ALA A 255 -8.82 -8.29 -10.42
N PRO A 256 -8.88 -7.55 -11.55
CA PRO A 256 -8.19 -6.24 -11.68
C PRO A 256 -8.58 -5.24 -10.59
N LEU A 257 -9.85 -5.25 -10.17
CA LEU A 257 -10.36 -4.41 -9.09
C LEU A 257 -9.59 -4.56 -7.77
N PHE A 258 -9.03 -5.76 -7.49
CA PHE A 258 -8.19 -5.92 -6.31
C PHE A 258 -6.95 -5.04 -6.38
N ALA A 259 -6.24 -5.06 -7.51
CA ALA A 259 -5.04 -4.26 -7.72
C ALA A 259 -5.38 -2.76 -7.67
N ASP A 260 -6.50 -2.35 -8.28
CA ASP A 260 -6.97 -0.95 -8.24
C ASP A 260 -7.17 -0.46 -6.79
N PHE A 261 -7.94 -1.21 -5.99
CA PHE A 261 -8.16 -0.84 -4.59
C PHE A 261 -6.87 -0.94 -3.76
N PHE A 262 -6.04 -1.96 -4.00
CA PHE A 262 -4.78 -2.13 -3.30
C PHE A 262 -3.86 -0.92 -3.54
N PHE A 263 -3.52 -0.61 -4.80
CA PHE A 263 -2.64 0.52 -5.12
C PHE A 263 -3.23 1.86 -4.71
N PHE A 264 -4.54 2.05 -4.87
CA PHE A 264 -5.15 3.32 -4.53
C PHE A 264 -5.19 3.56 -3.01
N ILE A 265 -5.66 2.59 -2.22
CA ILE A 265 -5.79 2.74 -0.76
C ILE A 265 -4.43 2.77 -0.08
N THR A 266 -3.54 1.83 -0.41
CA THR A 266 -2.19 1.78 0.17
C THR A 266 -1.34 2.95 -0.32
N GLY A 267 -1.54 3.43 -1.55
CA GLY A 267 -0.83 4.57 -2.12
C GLY A 267 -1.27 5.89 -1.49
N PHE A 268 -2.58 6.08 -1.34
CA PHE A 268 -3.13 7.24 -0.63
C PHE A 268 -2.66 7.27 0.83
N HIS A 269 -2.65 6.12 1.51
CA HIS A 269 -2.07 5.99 2.84
C HIS A 269 -0.56 6.28 2.85
N GLY A 270 0.19 5.70 1.92
CA GLY A 270 1.64 5.92 1.78
C GLY A 270 1.98 7.39 1.57
N PHE A 271 1.15 8.14 0.84
CA PHE A 271 1.28 9.58 0.70
C PHE A 271 1.10 10.32 2.04
N HIS A 272 0.12 9.92 2.86
CA HIS A 272 -0.07 10.49 4.21
C HIS A 272 1.16 10.20 5.09
N VAL A 273 1.65 8.96 5.12
CA VAL A 273 2.86 8.61 5.87
C VAL A 273 4.05 9.42 5.37
N PHE A 274 4.28 9.49 4.05
CA PHE A 274 5.38 10.25 3.47
C PHE A 274 5.34 11.73 3.88
N SER A 275 4.17 12.38 3.76
CA SER A 275 3.99 13.77 4.19
C SER A 275 4.22 13.92 5.70
N GLY A 276 3.77 12.96 6.52
CA GLY A 276 4.00 12.92 7.95
C GLY A 276 5.48 12.79 8.31
N VAL A 277 6.25 11.98 7.57
CA VAL A 277 7.70 11.86 7.73
C VAL A 277 8.37 13.19 7.43
N MET A 278 7.99 13.83 6.33
CA MET A 278 8.52 15.16 5.96
C MET A 278 8.24 16.20 7.03
N ILE A 279 7.02 16.25 7.55
CA ILE A 279 6.64 17.16 8.64
C ILE A 279 7.44 16.83 9.91
N ASN A 280 7.60 15.56 10.27
CA ASN A 280 8.41 15.13 11.40
C ASN A 280 9.87 15.55 11.28
N ILE A 281 10.46 15.44 10.09
CA ILE A 281 11.83 15.90 9.81
C ILE A 281 11.94 17.42 10.04
N ILE A 282 10.99 18.21 9.52
CA ILE A 282 10.97 19.67 9.71
C ILE A 282 10.90 20.03 11.20
N ILE A 283 10.00 19.39 11.95
CA ILE A 283 9.86 19.65 13.38
C ILE A 283 11.08 19.16 14.15
N PHE A 284 11.66 18.02 13.79
CA PHE A 284 12.88 17.51 14.42
C PHE A 284 14.02 18.53 14.32
N PHE A 285 14.26 19.12 13.14
CA PHE A 285 15.25 20.18 13.00
C PHE A 285 14.90 21.41 13.85
N ASN A 286 13.63 21.81 13.90
CA ASN A 286 13.19 22.92 14.76
C ASN A 286 13.39 22.64 16.26
N VAL A 287 13.22 21.39 16.70
CA VAL A 287 13.52 20.94 18.07
C VAL A 287 15.02 21.05 18.29
N VAL A 288 15.85 20.46 17.44
CA VAL A 288 17.32 20.48 17.57
C VAL A 288 17.88 21.91 17.60
N LEU A 289 17.31 22.83 16.80
CA LEU A 289 17.68 24.24 16.78
C LEU A 289 17.21 25.04 18.02
N GLY A 290 16.45 24.42 18.93
CA GLY A 290 15.96 25.04 20.16
C GLY A 290 14.80 26.02 19.96
N THR A 291 14.14 25.99 18.80
CA THR A 291 13.05 26.92 18.47
C THR A 291 11.89 26.82 19.46
N TYR A 292 11.56 25.61 19.91
CA TYR A 292 10.43 25.38 20.83
C TYR A 292 10.79 25.63 22.29
N GLU A 293 12.05 25.44 22.68
CA GLU A 293 12.55 25.82 24.01
C GLU A 293 12.51 27.34 24.18
N ARG A 294 12.87 28.10 23.13
CA ARG A 294 12.72 29.57 23.10
C ARG A 294 11.28 30.05 23.15
N ARG A 295 10.32 29.25 22.63
CA ARG A 295 8.89 29.55 22.68
C ARG A 295 8.23 29.14 24.00
N GLY A 296 8.86 28.25 24.77
CA GLY A 296 8.34 27.76 26.06
C GLY A 296 7.22 26.71 25.95
N HIS A 297 6.88 26.24 24.75
CA HIS A 297 5.85 25.21 24.56
C HIS A 297 6.14 24.32 23.33
N TYR A 298 5.80 23.02 23.44
CA TYR A 298 5.98 22.01 22.38
C TYR A 298 4.67 21.66 21.65
N GLU A 299 3.71 22.59 21.59
CA GLU A 299 2.38 22.35 21.00
C GLU A 299 2.42 21.87 19.52
N MET A 300 3.48 22.23 18.78
CA MET A 300 3.65 21.75 17.40
C MET A 300 3.99 20.25 17.33
N VAL A 301 4.78 19.75 18.30
CA VAL A 301 5.08 18.31 18.40
C VAL A 301 3.80 17.54 18.73
N GLU A 302 2.93 18.09 19.59
CA GLU A 302 1.64 17.47 19.90
C GLU A 302 0.71 17.39 18.67
N LYS A 303 0.59 18.48 17.89
CA LYS A 303 -0.25 18.49 16.67
C LYS A 303 0.21 17.47 15.64
N VAL A 304 1.52 17.36 15.45
CA VAL A 304 2.10 16.39 14.50
C VAL A 304 2.06 14.97 15.06
N GLY A 305 2.18 14.80 16.38
CA GLY A 305 1.92 13.53 17.04
C GLY A 305 0.50 13.03 16.78
N LEU A 306 -0.51 13.90 16.92
CA LEU A 306 -1.91 13.56 16.59
C LEU A 306 -2.08 13.11 15.13
N TYR A 307 -1.42 13.80 14.18
CA TYR A 307 -1.42 13.37 12.77
C TYR A 307 -0.82 11.97 12.62
N TRP A 308 0.36 11.76 13.22
CA TRP A 308 1.11 10.52 13.09
C TRP A 308 0.33 9.32 13.66
N HIS A 309 -0.29 9.49 14.82
CA HIS A 309 -1.14 8.46 15.42
C HIS A 309 -2.38 8.15 14.57
N PHE A 310 -2.98 9.18 13.95
CA PHE A 310 -4.11 8.96 13.05
C PHE A 310 -3.68 8.12 11.84
N VAL A 311 -2.56 8.46 11.21
CA VAL A 311 -2.04 7.71 10.07
C VAL A 311 -1.75 6.26 10.46
N ASP A 312 -1.08 6.02 11.58
CA ASP A 312 -0.83 4.66 12.12
C ASP A 312 -2.12 3.88 12.37
N LEU A 313 -3.13 4.52 12.98
CA LEU A 313 -4.43 3.90 13.22
C LEU A 313 -5.13 3.48 11.91
N VAL A 314 -5.10 4.34 10.89
CA VAL A 314 -5.65 4.00 9.56
C VAL A 314 -4.93 2.79 8.98
N TRP A 315 -3.61 2.69 9.14
CA TRP A 315 -2.85 1.55 8.66
C TRP A 315 -3.30 0.24 9.29
N VAL A 316 -3.57 0.21 10.59
CA VAL A 316 -4.05 -1.00 11.28
C VAL A 316 -5.36 -1.50 10.65
N PHE A 317 -6.26 -0.60 10.24
CA PHE A 317 -7.47 -0.98 9.52
C PHE A 317 -7.18 -1.48 8.10
N VAL A 318 -6.35 -0.77 7.33
CA VAL A 318 -5.94 -1.20 5.98
C VAL A 318 -5.30 -2.59 6.04
N PHE A 319 -4.38 -2.80 6.99
CA PHE A 319 -3.73 -4.07 7.24
C PHE A 319 -4.76 -5.19 7.51
N THR A 320 -5.73 -4.93 8.40
CA THR A 320 -6.76 -5.91 8.74
C THR A 320 -7.60 -6.32 7.53
N PHE A 321 -8.07 -5.35 6.73
CA PHE A 321 -8.97 -5.62 5.60
C PHE A 321 -8.29 -6.24 4.36
N PHE A 322 -7.00 -5.95 4.13
CA PHE A 322 -6.28 -6.48 2.97
C PHE A 322 -5.52 -7.77 3.26
N TYR A 323 -4.99 -7.92 4.48
CA TYR A 323 -4.05 -9.01 4.78
C TYR A 323 -4.61 -10.06 5.72
N LEU A 324 -5.62 -9.75 6.56
CA LEU A 324 -6.18 -10.71 7.52
C LEU A 324 -7.58 -11.23 7.17
N VAL A 325 -8.42 -10.40 6.54
CA VAL A 325 -9.85 -10.68 6.33
C VAL A 325 -10.16 -11.05 4.90
#